data_AF-S5TAP1-F1
#
_entry.id   AF-S5TAP1-F1
#
_cell.length_a   1.000
_cell.length_b   1.000
_cell.length_c   1.000
_cell.angle_alpha   90.00
_cell.angle_beta   90.00
_cell.angle_gamma   90.00
#
_symmetry.space_group_name_H-M   'P 1'
#
loop_
_entity.id
_entity.type
_entity.pdbx_description
1 polymer ?
#
loop_
_entity_poly.entity_id
_entity_poly.type
_entity_poly.pdbx_seq_one_letter_code
_entity_poly.pdbx_strand_id
1 'polypeptide(L)'
;MVREYLSTKDLCQRFRCSSRTIFRRMTREENPFPQPLIRQAGSFNLWCADAVTEWEALEIERSENSRWGGINASPPTPVRRWH
;
A
#
# COMPACT_ATOMS: atom_id res chain seq x y z
N MET A 1 -22.63 0.27 5.86
CA MET A 1 -21.23 0.35 5.42
C MET A 1 -21.21 0.50 3.92
N VAL A 2 -20.69 1.64 3.42
CA VAL A 2 -20.49 1.85 1.98
C VAL A 2 -19.17 1.21 1.62
N ARG A 3 -19.18 0.24 0.70
CA ARG A 3 -17.93 -0.32 0.15
C ARG A 3 -17.45 0.61 -0.93
N GLU A 4 -16.34 1.30 -0.68
CA GLU A 4 -15.72 2.18 -1.66
C GLU A 4 -14.79 1.38 -2.58
N TYR A 5 -14.84 1.72 -3.87
CA TYR A 5 -14.04 1.09 -4.90
C TYR A 5 -13.06 2.09 -5.50
N LEU A 6 -11.82 1.66 -5.67
CA LEU A 6 -10.75 2.42 -6.30
C LEU A 6 -10.49 1.87 -7.69
N SER A 7 -10.47 2.74 -8.70
CA SER A 7 -10.03 2.38 -10.04
C SER A 7 -8.49 2.37 -10.13
N THR A 8 -7.93 1.79 -11.20
CA THR A 8 -6.50 1.91 -11.49
C THR A 8 -6.02 3.37 -11.48
N LYS A 9 -6.85 4.31 -11.95
CA LYS A 9 -6.50 5.74 -11.99
C LYS A 9 -6.39 6.32 -10.57
N ASP A 10 -7.33 5.98 -9.70
CA ASP A 10 -7.33 6.45 -8.31
C ASP A 10 -6.11 5.91 -7.55
N LEU A 11 -5.75 4.64 -7.79
CA LEU A 11 -4.54 4.03 -7.23
C LEU A 11 -3.26 4.72 -7.73
N CYS A 12 -3.17 4.99 -9.04
CA CYS A 12 -2.03 5.71 -9.62
C CYS A 12 -1.88 7.12 -9.01
N GLN A 13 -3.00 7.82 -8.78
CA GLN A 13 -3.01 9.14 -8.17
C GLN A 13 -2.62 9.09 -6.69
N ARG A 14 -3.21 8.17 -5.92
CA ARG A 14 -2.94 7.99 -4.47
C ARG A 14 -1.49 7.63 -4.22
N PHE A 15 -0.97 6.63 -4.92
CA PHE A 15 0.41 6.13 -4.71
C PHE A 15 1.46 6.85 -5.56
N ARG A 16 1.07 7.85 -6.36
CA ARG A 16 1.94 8.61 -7.27
C ARG A 16 2.81 7.70 -8.14
N CYS A 17 2.23 6.63 -8.69
CA CYS A 17 2.95 5.68 -9.51
C CYS A 17 2.15 5.25 -10.74
N SER A 18 2.82 4.51 -11.64
CA SER A 18 2.19 4.00 -12.86
C SER A 18 1.34 2.77 -12.60
N SER A 19 0.37 2.50 -13.48
CA SER A 19 -0.42 1.26 -13.44
C SER A 19 0.47 0.02 -13.51
N ARG A 20 1.54 0.07 -14.32
CA ARG A 20 2.56 -0.99 -14.40
C ARG A 20 3.22 -1.27 -13.05
N THR A 21 3.47 -0.24 -12.24
CA THR A 21 4.02 -0.39 -10.89
C THR A 21 3.03 -1.10 -9.98
N ILE A 22 1.75 -0.73 -10.03
CA ILE A 22 0.68 -1.38 -9.26
C ILE A 22 0.60 -2.88 -9.61
N PHE A 23 0.54 -3.23 -10.90
CA PHE A 23 0.52 -4.63 -11.32
C PHE A 23 1.78 -5.41 -10.90
N ARG A 24 2.96 -4.79 -10.97
CA ARG A 24 4.20 -5.41 -10.48
C ARG A 24 4.19 -5.63 -8.96
N ARG A 25 3.53 -4.76 -8.18
CA ARG A 25 3.40 -4.96 -6.72
C ARG A 25 2.50 -6.15 -6.38
N MET A 26 1.56 -6.53 -7.24
CA MET A 26 0.71 -7.72 -7.05
C MET A 26 1.49 -9.03 -7.18
N THR A 27 2.61 -9.03 -7.91
CA THR A 27 3.43 -10.22 -8.14
C THR A 27 4.59 -10.34 -7.14
N ARG A 28 4.56 -9.57 -6.05
CA ARG A 28 5.59 -9.66 -5.00
C ARG A 28 5.35 -10.88 -4.13
N GLU A 29 6.42 -11.45 -3.60
CA GLU A 29 6.34 -12.55 -2.64
C GLU A 29 5.95 -12.05 -1.25
N GLU A 30 6.53 -10.93 -0.81
CA GLU A 30 6.25 -10.31 0.48
C GLU A 30 5.29 -9.11 0.32
N ASN A 31 4.21 -9.14 1.10
CA ASN A 31 3.10 -8.17 1.05
C ASN A 31 2.64 -7.84 -0.39
N PRO A 32 2.13 -8.82 -1.17
CA PRO A 32 1.62 -8.56 -2.51
C PRO A 32 0.46 -7.57 -2.46
N PHE A 33 0.44 -6.65 -3.43
CA PHE A 33 -0.71 -5.73 -3.59
C PHE A 33 -1.99 -6.52 -3.85
N PRO A 34 -3.15 -6.13 -3.27
CA PRO A 34 -4.38 -6.88 -3.39
C PRO A 34 -4.85 -7.03 -4.83
N GLN A 35 -5.49 -8.15 -5.12
CA GLN A 35 -6.12 -8.37 -6.42
C GLN A 35 -7.37 -7.50 -6.58
N PRO A 36 -7.68 -7.05 -7.80
CA PRO A 36 -8.91 -6.32 -8.07
C PRO A 36 -10.12 -7.21 -7.78
N LEU A 37 -11.11 -6.64 -7.09
CA LEU A 37 -12.35 -7.33 -6.73
C LEU A 37 -13.26 -7.50 -7.95
N ILE A 38 -13.25 -6.53 -8.87
CA ILE A 38 -13.99 -6.57 -10.12
C ILE A 38 -13.01 -6.42 -11.27
N ARG A 39 -12.97 -7.45 -12.13
CA ARG A 39 -12.18 -7.50 -13.35
C ARG A 39 -13.13 -7.60 -14.53
N GLN A 40 -13.15 -6.58 -15.38
CA GLN A 40 -14.01 -6.57 -16.54
C GLN A 40 -13.17 -6.35 -17.80
N ALA A 41 -13.25 -7.30 -18.73
CA ALA A 41 -12.50 -7.24 -19.98
C ALA A 41 -12.88 -5.98 -20.76
N GLY A 42 -11.89 -5.17 -21.15
CA GLY A 42 -12.09 -3.89 -21.84
C GLY A 42 -12.51 -2.72 -20.95
N SER A 43 -12.52 -2.88 -19.62
CA SER A 43 -12.88 -1.81 -18.66
C SER A 43 -11.83 -1.67 -17.54
N PHE A 44 -12.07 -0.72 -16.63
CA PHE A 44 -11.22 -0.49 -15.47
C PHE A 44 -11.39 -1.60 -14.44
N ASN A 45 -10.27 -2.04 -13.88
CA ASN A 45 -10.27 -2.89 -12.69
C ASN A 45 -10.66 -2.06 -11.47
N LEU A 46 -11.42 -2.66 -10.55
CA LEU A 46 -11.82 -2.01 -9.30
C LEU A 46 -11.27 -2.79 -8.10
N TRP A 47 -10.67 -2.06 -7.16
CA TRP A 47 -10.14 -2.56 -5.91
C TRP A 47 -11.01 -2.13 -4.74
N CYS A 48 -11.13 -2.99 -3.73
CA CYS A 48 -11.75 -2.60 -2.47
C CYS A 48 -10.84 -1.61 -1.72
N ALA A 49 -11.37 -0.46 -1.31
CA ALA A 49 -10.60 0.55 -0.59
C ALA A 49 -10.03 0.04 0.74
N ASP A 50 -10.78 -0.81 1.45
CA ASP A 50 -10.37 -1.39 2.73
C ASP A 50 -9.13 -2.28 2.55
N ALA A 51 -9.17 -3.21 1.59
CA ALA A 51 -8.04 -4.10 1.31
C ALA A 51 -6.78 -3.34 0.86
N VAL A 52 -6.94 -2.24 0.12
CA VAL A 52 -5.81 -1.37 -0.27
C VAL A 52 -5.23 -0.65 0.94
N THR A 53 -6.07 -0.23 1.89
CA THR A 53 -5.65 0.46 3.12
C THR A 53 -4.94 -0.49 4.08
N GLU A 54 -5.44 -1.72 4.25
CA GLU A 54 -4.79 -2.76 5.02
C GLU A 54 -3.41 -3.10 4.44
N TRP A 55 -3.33 -3.27 3.12
CA TRP A 55 -2.06 -3.49 2.44
C TRP A 55 -1.08 -2.31 2.64
N GLU A 56 -1.57 -1.07 2.56
CA GLU A 56 -0.76 0.13 2.73
C GLU A 56 -0.15 0.22 4.15
N ALA A 57 -0.91 -0.14 5.18
CA ALA A 57 -0.40 -0.17 6.56
C ALA A 57 0.78 -1.16 6.72
N LEU A 58 0.64 -2.38 6.18
CA LEU A 58 1.72 -3.37 6.16
C LEU A 58 2.91 -2.93 5.30
N GLU A 59 2.63 -2.23 4.20
CA GLU A 59 3.65 -1.72 3.30
C GLU A 59 4.52 -0.63 3.96
N ILE A 60 3.89 0.22 4.78
CA ILE A 60 4.56 1.23 5.60
C ILE A 60 5.46 0.53 6.60
N GLU A 61 4.94 -0.42 7.38
CA GLU A 61 5.72 -1.16 8.39
C GLU A 61 6.94 -1.87 7.76
N ARG A 62 6.74 -2.56 6.63
CA ARG A 62 7.84 -3.21 5.90
C ARG A 62 8.86 -2.20 5.38
N SER A 63 8.40 -1.05 4.86
CA SER A 63 9.29 0.00 4.38
C SER A 63 10.07 0.66 5.52
N GLU A 64 9.46 0.82 6.69
CA GLU A 64 10.13 1.34 7.89
C GLU A 64 11.17 0.34 8.40
N ASN A 65 10.84 -0.95 8.44
CA ASN A 65 11.77 -2.01 8.82
C ASN A 65 12.96 -2.12 7.84
N SER A 66 12.72 -1.87 6.55
CA SER A 66 13.78 -1.80 5.52
C SER A 66 14.62 -0.52 5.60
N ARG A 67 14.02 0.60 6.03
CA ARG A 67 14.69 1.90 6.16
C ARG A 67 15.72 1.91 7.29
N TRP A 68 15.54 1.06 8.30
CA TRP A 68 16.48 0.87 9.42
C TRP A 68 17.27 -0.44 9.32
N GLY A 69 17.29 -1.07 8.13
CA GLY A 69 17.88 -2.39 7.90
C GLY A 69 19.39 -2.46 8.09
N GLY A 70 19.83 -2.68 9.33
CA GLY A 70 21.18 -3.13 9.66
C GLY A 70 21.54 -2.77 11.09
N ILE A 71 21.42 -3.75 12.00
CA ILE A 71 21.86 -3.76 13.41
C ILE A 71 21.08 -2.85 14.39
N ASN A 72 20.27 -3.45 15.29
CA ASN A 72 19.81 -2.86 16.56
C ASN A 72 19.40 -1.37 16.55
N ALA A 73 18.47 -0.94 15.71
CA ALA A 73 17.92 0.41 15.80
C ALA A 73 16.50 0.36 16.36
N SER A 74 16.35 0.68 17.66
CA SER A 74 15.05 1.01 18.24
C SER A 74 14.50 2.30 17.60
N PRO A 75 13.18 2.48 17.51
CA PRO A 75 12.59 3.73 17.06
C PRO A 75 13.14 4.90 17.90
N PRO A 76 13.38 6.09 17.32
CA PRO A 76 13.71 7.25 18.14
C PRO A 76 12.54 7.48 19.11
N THR A 77 12.80 7.31 20.41
CA THR A 77 11.82 7.56 21.45
C THR A 77 11.33 8.99 21.29
N PRO A 78 10.01 9.25 21.40
CA PRO A 78 9.50 10.59 21.32
C PRO A 78 10.08 11.37 22.50
N VAL A 79 11.00 12.30 22.20
CA VAL A 79 11.52 13.24 23.17
C VAL A 79 10.34 14.00 23.75
N ARG A 80 9.97 13.68 24.99
CA ARG A 80 9.04 14.48 25.78
C ARG A 80 9.63 15.87 25.90
N ARG A 81 9.11 16.79 25.08
CA ARG A 81 9.39 18.22 25.19
C ARG A 81 8.73 18.70 26.48
N TRP A 82 9.55 19.06 27.47
CA TRP A 82 9.09 19.75 28.67
C TRP A 82 8.86 21.22 28.33
N HIS A 83 7.66 21.72 28.65
CA HIS A 83 7.36 23.13 28.89
C HIS A 83 6.47 23.20 30.13
#